data_AF-A0A4Y2KRG4-F1
#
_entry.id   AF-A0A4Y2KRG4-F1
#
_cell.length_a   1.000
_cell.length_b   1.000
_cell.length_c   1.000
_cell.angle_alpha   90.00
_cell.angle_beta   90.00
_cell.angle_gamma   90.00
#
_symmetry.space_group_name_H-M   'P 1'
#
loop_
_entity.id
_entity.type
_entity.pdbx_description
1 polymer ?
#
loop_
_entity_poly.entity_id
_entity_poly.type
_entity_poly.pdbx_seq_one_letter_code
_entity_poly.pdbx_strand_id
1 'polypeptide(L)'
;MVQRIPPFRCKVAPGVGGQIDFLRAAAMAYDELGNPIWPYCTSRGESKIVPFIKQGGGVVTSRNDIHYLVTEHGIAFLFGKNIRQRAYHLIQIAHPQHREALEKAAFERFKCMPSP
;
A
#
# COMPACT_ATOMS: atom_id res chain seq x y z
N MET A 1 -36.13 -27.99 -11.02
CA MET A 1 -34.78 -28.16 -10.43
C MET A 1 -34.12 -26.78 -10.41
N VAL A 2 -34.26 -26.01 -9.33
CA VAL A 2 -33.71 -24.65 -9.24
C VAL A 2 -32.29 -24.76 -8.73
N GLN A 3 -31.30 -24.59 -9.61
CA GLN A 3 -29.90 -24.48 -9.20
C GLN A 3 -29.76 -23.22 -8.33
N ARG A 4 -29.53 -23.41 -7.03
CA ARG A 4 -29.16 -22.30 -6.14
C ARG A 4 -27.81 -21.76 -6.61
N ILE A 5 -27.82 -20.53 -7.11
CA ILE A 5 -26.60 -19.77 -7.39
C ILE A 5 -25.83 -19.65 -6.06
N PRO A 6 -24.53 -20.01 -5.99
CA PRO A 6 -23.77 -19.88 -4.75
C PRO A 6 -23.74 -18.40 -4.33
N PRO A 7 -23.98 -18.07 -3.04
CA PRO A 7 -23.95 -16.68 -2.59
C PRO A 7 -22.55 -16.09 -2.81
N PHE A 8 -22.50 -14.85 -3.31
CA PHE A 8 -21.25 -14.08 -3.42
C PHE A 8 -20.63 -13.91 -2.03
N ARG A 9 -19.65 -14.76 -1.70
CA ARG A 9 -18.97 -14.72 -0.40
C ARG A 9 -17.84 -13.70 -0.45
N CYS A 10 -18.15 -12.43 -0.20
CA CYS A 10 -17.12 -11.44 0.07
C CYS A 10 -16.52 -11.69 1.47
N LYS A 11 -15.20 -11.85 1.55
CA LYS A 11 -14.51 -11.86 2.85
C LYS A 11 -14.38 -10.41 3.30
N VAL A 12 -15.29 -9.97 4.17
CA VAL A 12 -15.24 -8.65 4.78
C VAL A 12 -14.21 -8.69 5.91
N ALA A 13 -13.14 -7.91 5.78
CA ALA A 13 -12.18 -7.71 6.86
C ALA A 13 -12.84 -6.85 7.98
N PRO A 14 -12.41 -6.98 9.25
CA PRO A 14 -12.89 -6.11 10.33
C PRO A 14 -12.76 -4.64 9.93
N GLY A 15 -13.74 -3.83 10.33
CA GLY A 15 -14.04 -2.50 9.78
C GLY A 15 -12.90 -1.49 9.82
N VAL A 16 -13.12 -0.36 9.14
CA VAL A 16 -12.26 0.83 9.16
C VAL A 16 -12.15 1.33 10.60
N GLY A 17 -11.18 0.83 11.36
CA GLY A 17 -10.89 1.33 12.71
C GLY A 17 -10.29 2.74 12.67
N GLY A 18 -9.89 3.26 13.83
CA GLY A 18 -9.30 4.62 13.96
C GLY A 18 -7.91 4.82 13.34
N GLN A 19 -7.40 3.86 12.57
CA GLN A 19 -6.06 3.94 11.97
C GLN A 19 -5.90 5.16 11.03
N ILE A 20 -6.94 5.47 10.25
CA ILE A 20 -6.94 6.66 9.38
C ILE A 20 -6.99 7.94 10.23
N ASP A 21 -7.76 7.93 11.31
CA ASP A 21 -7.91 9.10 12.19
C ASP A 21 -6.57 9.47 12.82
N PHE A 22 -5.79 8.48 13.27
CA PHE A 22 -4.43 8.71 13.77
C PHE A 22 -3.47 9.25 12.70
N LEU A 23 -3.51 8.71 11.47
CA LEU A 23 -2.67 9.21 10.39
C LEU A 23 -2.99 10.67 10.05
N ARG A 24 -4.27 11.02 9.97
CA ARG A 24 -4.70 12.39 9.68
C ARG A 24 -4.42 13.34 10.83
N ALA A 25 -4.68 12.91 12.06
CA ALA A 25 -4.37 13.70 13.25
C ALA A 25 -2.86 13.98 13.36
N ALA A 26 -2.01 12.98 13.09
CA ALA A 26 -0.56 13.17 13.05
C ALA A 26 -0.15 14.15 11.94
N ALA A 27 -0.74 14.06 10.75
CA ALA A 27 -0.45 14.99 9.65
C ALA A 27 -0.88 16.44 9.92
N MET A 28 -1.88 16.65 10.79
CA MET A 28 -2.46 17.97 11.11
C MET A 28 -1.98 18.53 12.46
N ALA A 29 -1.04 17.85 13.12
CA ALA A 29 -0.55 18.29 14.42
C ALA A 29 0.15 19.65 14.30
N TYR A 30 -0.23 20.59 15.18
CA TYR A 30 0.27 21.98 15.19
C TYR A 30 1.77 22.10 15.49
N ASP A 31 2.36 21.05 16.03
CA ASP A 31 3.77 20.98 16.39
C ASP A 31 4.68 20.65 15.20
N GLU A 32 4.12 20.38 14.00
CA GLU A 32 4.82 19.97 12.76
C GLU A 32 5.72 18.71 12.91
N LEU A 33 5.71 18.09 14.09
CA LEU A 33 6.51 16.92 14.43
C LEU A 33 5.74 15.61 14.18
N GLY A 34 4.42 15.70 14.00
CA GLY A 34 3.55 14.59 13.68
C GLY A 34 3.88 13.97 12.32
N ASN A 35 4.58 12.84 12.34
CA ASN A 35 4.89 12.06 11.14
C ASN A 35 3.95 10.84 11.07
N PRO A 36 3.00 10.79 10.11
CA PRO A 36 2.14 9.63 9.95
C PRO A 36 2.97 8.48 9.36
N ILE A 37 3.30 7.54 10.25
CA ILE A 37 4.12 6.37 9.96
C ILE A 37 3.22 5.13 9.91
N TRP A 38 3.33 4.39 8.81
CA TRP A 38 2.67 3.11 8.67
C TRP A 38 3.67 1.95 8.79
N PRO A 39 3.67 1.20 9.92
CA PRO A 39 4.51 0.02 10.05
C PRO A 39 3.93 -1.15 9.26
N TYR A 40 4.78 -1.85 8.52
CA TYR A 40 4.38 -2.93 7.64
C TYR A 40 5.28 -4.15 7.77
N CYS A 41 4.76 -5.21 8.38
CA CYS A 41 5.49 -6.48 8.57
C CYS A 41 4.96 -7.59 7.66
N THR A 42 5.88 -8.33 7.05
CA THR A 42 5.60 -9.51 6.23
C THR A 42 5.62 -10.75 7.12
N SER A 43 4.48 -11.40 7.38
CA SER A 43 4.48 -12.54 8.34
C SER A 43 4.83 -13.90 7.72
N ARG A 44 4.92 -14.01 6.37
CA ARG A 44 5.03 -15.32 5.68
C ARG A 44 5.77 -15.29 4.32
N GLY A 45 6.68 -14.35 4.08
CA GLY A 45 7.42 -14.26 2.81
C GLY A 45 6.61 -13.85 1.56
N GLU A 46 5.29 -13.77 1.66
CA GLU A 46 4.43 -13.20 0.62
C GLU A 46 4.51 -11.67 0.63
N SER A 47 4.86 -11.07 -0.52
CA SER A 47 4.85 -9.62 -0.66
C SER A 47 3.42 -9.10 -0.50
N LYS A 48 3.22 -8.28 0.52
CA LYS A 48 1.98 -7.53 0.65
C LYS A 48 2.04 -6.19 -0.12
N ILE A 49 3.20 -5.80 -0.67
CA ILE A 49 3.29 -4.73 -1.66
C ILE A 49 2.89 -5.35 -3.00
N VAL A 50 1.77 -4.90 -3.54
CA VAL A 50 1.16 -5.47 -4.75
C VAL A 50 0.90 -4.37 -5.78
N PRO A 51 1.02 -4.67 -7.09
CA PRO A 51 0.77 -3.70 -8.15
C PRO A 51 -0.73 -3.35 -8.27
N PHE A 52 -1.60 -4.29 -7.92
CA PHE A 52 -3.05 -4.13 -7.92
C PHE A 52 -3.65 -4.68 -6.63
N ILE A 53 -4.59 -3.92 -6.08
CA ILE A 53 -5.42 -4.38 -4.98
C ILE A 53 -6.35 -5.47 -5.54
N LYS A 54 -6.57 -6.54 -4.77
CA LYS A 54 -7.47 -7.62 -5.16
C LYS A 54 -8.85 -7.05 -5.53
N GLN A 55 -9.48 -7.60 -6.57
CA GLN A 55 -10.81 -7.17 -6.96
C GLN A 55 -11.79 -7.31 -5.78
N GLY A 56 -12.57 -6.26 -5.52
CA GLY A 56 -13.46 -6.20 -4.35
C GLY A 56 -12.74 -5.98 -3.01
N GLY A 57 -11.43 -5.71 -3.02
CA GLY A 57 -10.68 -5.32 -1.83
C GLY A 57 -11.04 -3.91 -1.38
N GLY A 58 -11.43 -3.76 -0.12
CA GLY A 58 -11.69 -2.45 0.48
C GLY A 58 -10.38 -1.66 0.65
N VAL A 59 -10.36 -0.43 0.14
CA VAL A 59 -9.27 0.52 0.40
C VAL A 59 -9.62 1.29 1.66
N VAL A 60 -8.83 1.09 2.71
CA VAL A 60 -8.99 1.79 3.97
C VAL A 60 -8.20 3.10 3.90
N THR A 61 -6.87 3.01 3.93
CA THR A 61 -5.99 4.19 3.82
C THR A 61 -5.82 4.59 2.36
N SER A 62 -6.19 5.84 2.03
CA SER A 62 -6.03 6.33 0.66
C SER A 62 -4.57 6.64 0.36
N ARG A 63 -4.23 6.75 -0.93
CA ARG A 63 -2.87 7.13 -1.36
C ARG A 63 -2.43 8.49 -0.81
N ASN A 64 -3.36 9.38 -0.49
CA ASN A 64 -3.05 10.73 -0.01
C ASN A 64 -2.72 10.75 1.49
N ASP A 65 -3.21 9.78 2.26
CA ASP A 65 -3.05 9.78 3.72
C ASP A 65 -1.68 9.19 4.16
N ILE A 66 -0.93 8.54 3.26
CA ILE A 66 0.33 7.84 3.60
C ILE A 66 1.54 8.75 3.33
N HIS A 67 2.28 9.12 4.38
CA HIS A 67 3.55 9.85 4.24
C HIS A 67 4.74 8.90 4.31
N TYR A 68 4.87 8.14 5.40
CA TYR A 68 5.95 7.18 5.59
C TYR A 68 5.43 5.75 5.62
N LEU A 69 6.07 4.89 4.84
CA LEU A 69 5.86 3.44 4.88
C LEU A 69 7.14 2.78 5.37
N VAL A 70 7.05 1.95 6.40
CA VAL A 70 8.19 1.27 7.02
C VAL A 70 8.04 -0.23 6.84
N THR A 71 9.07 -0.88 6.29
CA THR A 71 9.20 -2.34 6.19
C THR A 71 10.48 -2.81 6.85
N GLU A 72 10.64 -4.13 6.97
CA GLU A 72 11.89 -4.77 7.40
C GLU A 72 13.12 -4.42 6.54
N HIS A 73 12.90 -3.93 5.31
CA HIS A 73 13.97 -3.58 4.38
C HIS A 73 14.28 -2.08 4.32
N GLY A 74 13.50 -1.23 4.99
CA GLY A 74 13.76 0.20 5.07
C GLY A 74 12.51 1.07 5.15
N ILE A 75 12.71 2.36 4.85
CA ILE A 75 11.70 3.40 4.99
C ILE A 75 11.48 4.08 3.64
N ALA A 76 10.22 4.17 3.20
CA ALA A 76 9.82 4.91 2.00
C ALA A 76 9.00 6.13 2.37
N PHE A 77 9.49 7.30 2.00
CA PHE A 77 8.72 8.54 2.03
C PHE A 77 7.94 8.71 0.71
N LEU A 78 6.63 8.95 0.79
CA LEU A 78 5.69 8.96 -0.33
C LEU A 78 4.90 10.28 -0.46
N PHE A 79 4.95 11.15 0.55
CA PHE A 79 4.24 12.43 0.52
C PHE A 79 4.86 13.37 -0.53
N GLY A 80 4.02 14.06 -1.31
CA GLY A 80 4.45 14.95 -2.39
C GLY A 80 5.05 14.25 -3.63
N LYS A 81 5.11 12.91 -3.65
CA LYS A 81 5.74 12.16 -4.75
C LYS A 81 4.75 11.77 -5.84
N ASN A 82 5.22 11.82 -7.09
CA ASN A 82 4.46 11.33 -8.24
C ASN A 82 4.28 9.81 -8.19
N ILE A 83 3.27 9.30 -8.89
CA ILE A 83 2.94 7.86 -8.89
C ILE A 83 4.16 6.99 -9.29
N ARG A 84 4.98 7.45 -10.23
CA ARG A 84 6.22 6.78 -10.65
C ARG A 84 7.26 6.73 -9.55
N GLN A 85 7.48 7.85 -8.86
CA GLN A 85 8.41 7.96 -7.74
C GLN A 85 7.95 7.11 -6.57
N ARG A 86 6.64 7.10 -6.30
CA ARG A 86 6.06 6.23 -5.27
C ARG A 86 6.29 4.76 -5.61
N ALA A 87 6.07 4.35 -6.86
CA ALA A 87 6.38 2.99 -7.29
C ALA A 87 7.87 2.66 -7.07
N TYR A 88 8.78 3.56 -7.46
CA TYR A 88 10.21 3.41 -7.22
C TYR A 88 10.54 3.18 -5.74
N HIS A 89 10.08 4.07 -4.85
CA HIS A 89 10.35 3.96 -3.42
C HIS A 89 9.72 2.72 -2.78
N LEU A 90 8.51 2.32 -3.22
CA LEU A 90 7.85 1.11 -2.75
C LEU A 90 8.59 -0.16 -3.17
N ILE A 91 9.14 -0.21 -4.38
CA ILE A 91 9.92 -1.35 -4.89
C ILE A 91 11.23 -1.48 -4.08
N GLN A 92 11.88 -0.37 -3.75
CA GLN A 92 13.13 -0.39 -2.96
C GLN A 92 12.95 -0.98 -1.56
N ILE A 93 11.82 -0.69 -0.90
CA ILE A 93 11.52 -1.23 0.43
C ILE A 93 10.84 -2.61 0.38
N ALA A 94 10.55 -3.14 -0.81
CA ALA A 94 10.00 -4.48 -0.98
C ALA A 94 11.10 -5.54 -0.79
N HIS A 95 10.65 -6.75 -0.44
CA HIS A 95 11.54 -7.91 -0.27
C HIS A 95 12.28 -8.24 -1.59
N PRO A 96 13.60 -8.52 -1.57
CA PRO A 96 14.44 -8.65 -2.76
C PRO A 96 13.88 -9.60 -3.83
N GLN A 97 13.29 -10.73 -3.41
CA GLN A 97 12.70 -11.72 -4.32
C GLN A 97 11.52 -11.19 -5.15
N HIS A 98 10.81 -10.17 -4.67
CA HIS A 98 9.60 -9.66 -5.31
C HIS A 98 9.86 -8.38 -6.11
N ARG A 99 11.04 -7.78 -6.01
CA ARG A 99 11.37 -6.50 -6.67
C ARG A 99 11.25 -6.59 -8.19
N GLU A 100 11.82 -7.63 -8.79
CA GLU A 100 11.79 -7.82 -10.25
C GLU A 100 10.35 -7.94 -10.78
N ALA A 101 9.49 -8.70 -10.08
CA ALA A 101 8.09 -8.85 -10.46
C ALA A 101 7.32 -7.52 -10.35
N LEU A 102 7.60 -6.73 -9.31
CA LEU A 102 7.00 -5.41 -9.11
C LEU A 102 7.47 -4.38 -10.15
N GLU A 103 8.74 -4.42 -10.55
CA GLU A 103 9.30 -3.57 -11.60
C GLU A 103 8.66 -3.87 -12.96
N LYS A 104 8.54 -5.16 -13.32
CA LYS A 104 7.84 -5.59 -14.53
C LYS A 104 6.39 -5.11 -14.54
N ALA A 105 5.65 -5.33 -13.47
CA ALA A 105 4.26 -4.87 -13.35
C ALA A 105 4.12 -3.34 -13.38
N ALA A 106 5.08 -2.61 -12.79
CA ALA A 106 5.10 -1.15 -12.84
C ALA A 106 5.37 -0.64 -14.27
N PHE A 107 6.31 -1.25 -14.98
CA PHE A 107 6.61 -0.92 -16.38
C PHE A 107 5.42 -1.19 -17.30
N GLU A 108 4.76 -2.34 -17.14
CA GLU A 108 3.56 -2.68 -17.91
C GLU A 108 2.43 -1.66 -17.73
N ARG A 109 2.28 -1.15 -16.49
CA ARG A 109 1.25 -0.19 -16.11
C ARG A 109 1.55 1.24 -16.56
N PHE A 110 2.78 1.72 -16.37
CA PHE A 110 3.14 3.12 -16.64
C PHE A 110 3.80 3.33 -18.01
N LYS A 111 4.14 2.24 -18.72
CA LYS A 111 4.91 2.24 -19.97
C LYS A 111 6.26 2.97 -19.87
N CYS A 112 6.76 3.12 -18.66
CA CYS A 112 8.01 3.80 -18.37
C CYS A 112 8.63 3.22 -17.10
N MET A 113 9.96 3.32 -16.99
CA MET A 113 10.66 2.85 -15.80
C MET A 113 10.34 3.75 -14.58
N PRO A 114 10.17 3.15 -13.39
CA PRO A 114 10.04 3.91 -12.15
C PRO A 114 11.35 4.66 -11.90
N SER A 115 11.24 5.97 -11.65
CA SER A 115 12.37 6.87 -11.41
C SER A 115 12.23 7.52 -10.04
N PRO A 116 13.34 7.87 -9.37
CA PRO A 116 13.31 8.63 -8.12
C PRO A 116 12.64 10.01 -8.26
#